data_AF-A0A7L2V2E3-F1
#
_entry.id   AF-A0A7L2V2E3-F1
#
_cell.length_a   1.000
_cell.length_b   1.000
_cell.length_c   1.000
_cell.angle_alpha   90.00
_cell.angle_beta   90.00
_cell.angle_gamma   90.00
#
_symmetry.space_group_name_H-M   'P 1'
#
loop_
_entity.id
_entity.type
_entity.pdbx_description
1 polymer ?
#
loop_
_entity_poly.entity_id
_entity_poly.type
_entity_poly.pdbx_seq_one_letter_code
_entity_poly.pdbx_strand_id
1 'polypeptide(L)'
;MAEQCAATNLEPLYLTVEAPSFYTWTSAVGFAKGDLLCQHMCRAVGNNFMVSRGDNFIDGTRCEQDDSEHHGAFSLCVMGSCRVFGCDGQMDSKKIMDSCKVCGGDNSTCTKVSGSYTEGKAQEYVTFLSLPYNTTSVHVTNLGPFFTHLAVKVKGEYVVAGKGEMSLNVTYPSVLEDSQLKYQVFLTKDNLPSLEEIHVDGPTQEEIEIQVYRRYAKEHGGATNPDITFSYFVPKENLTYTWVPQQGPCSVTCGEGEAAMLKLFSEI
;
A
#
# COMPACT_ATOMS: atom_id res chain seq x y z
N MET A 1 9.03 -9.39 14.93
CA MET A 1 8.22 -10.52 15.46
C MET A 1 8.66 -11.88 14.92
N ALA A 2 8.67 -12.11 13.59
CA ALA A 2 9.01 -13.43 13.04
C ALA A 2 10.38 -13.97 13.50
N GLU A 3 11.41 -13.13 13.53
CA GLU A 3 12.74 -13.51 14.03
C GLU A 3 12.74 -13.89 15.52
N GLN A 4 12.03 -13.13 16.36
CA GLN A 4 11.89 -13.41 17.80
C GLN A 4 11.15 -14.74 18.04
N CYS A 5 10.11 -15.04 17.25
CA CYS A 5 9.47 -16.36 17.28
C CYS A 5 10.42 -17.48 16.83
N ALA A 6 11.13 -17.27 15.71
CA ALA A 6 12.03 -18.26 15.13
C ALA A 6 13.22 -18.61 16.03
N ALA A 7 13.65 -17.69 16.90
CA ALA A 7 14.66 -17.96 17.92
C ALA A 7 14.26 -19.12 18.86
N THR A 8 12.96 -19.38 19.02
CA THR A 8 12.42 -20.45 19.88
C THR A 8 12.19 -21.78 19.14
N ASN A 9 12.60 -21.92 17.87
CA ASN A 9 12.40 -23.15 17.08
C ASN A 9 13.06 -24.38 17.70
N LEU A 10 14.15 -24.19 18.45
CA LEU A 10 14.90 -25.27 19.11
C LEU A 10 14.33 -25.62 20.49
N GLU A 11 13.36 -24.85 20.98
CA GLU A 11 12.70 -25.14 22.25
C GLU A 11 11.52 -26.08 22.00
N PRO A 12 11.43 -27.24 22.66
CA PRO A 12 10.34 -28.18 22.42
C PRO A 12 9.00 -27.64 22.94
N LEU A 13 7.91 -28.07 22.30
CA LEU A 13 6.55 -27.92 22.80
C LEU A 13 6.02 -29.29 23.26
N TYR A 14 5.63 -29.37 24.53
CA TYR A 14 5.06 -30.59 25.11
C TYR A 14 3.54 -30.53 25.06
N LEU A 15 2.95 -31.07 23.98
CA LEU A 15 1.49 -31.22 23.87
C LEU A 15 0.97 -32.41 24.67
N THR A 16 1.82 -33.43 24.84
CA THR A 16 1.59 -34.59 25.72
C THR A 16 2.82 -34.79 26.60
N VAL A 17 2.66 -35.51 27.71
CA VAL A 17 3.73 -35.72 28.72
C VAL A 17 4.90 -36.54 28.17
N GLU A 18 4.71 -37.23 27.05
CA GLU A 18 5.56 -38.35 26.62
C GLU A 18 6.53 -38.01 25.49
N ALA A 19 6.29 -36.94 24.70
CA ALA A 19 7.18 -36.58 23.59
C ALA A 19 7.26 -35.07 23.33
N PRO A 20 8.50 -34.52 23.19
CA PRO A 20 8.69 -33.16 22.72
C PRO A 20 8.42 -33.06 21.21
N SER A 21 7.65 -32.05 20.81
CA SER A 21 7.45 -31.70 19.41
C SER A 21 8.18 -30.40 19.07
N PHE A 22 8.81 -30.35 17.90
CA PHE A 22 9.50 -29.16 17.40
C PHE A 22 8.72 -28.56 16.23
N TYR A 23 8.64 -27.24 16.21
CA TYR A 23 7.92 -26.49 15.19
C TYR A 23 8.77 -25.33 14.72
N THR A 24 8.58 -24.96 13.45
CA THR A 24 9.04 -23.66 12.94
C THR A 24 8.00 -22.62 13.30
N TRP A 25 8.40 -21.59 14.02
CA TRP A 25 7.52 -20.53 14.49
C TRP A 25 7.64 -19.27 13.63
N THR A 26 6.53 -18.58 13.46
CA THR A 26 6.46 -17.27 12.81
C THR A 26 5.51 -16.34 13.57
N SER A 27 5.43 -15.09 13.14
CA SER A 27 4.53 -14.09 13.70
C SER A 27 3.06 -14.55 13.68
N ALA A 28 2.33 -14.30 14.77
CA ALA A 28 0.88 -14.53 14.85
C ALA A 28 0.03 -13.33 14.36
N VAL A 29 0.67 -12.32 13.76
CA VAL A 29 0.01 -11.15 13.18
C VAL A 29 -1.08 -11.54 12.17
N GLY A 30 -2.19 -10.79 12.19
CA GLY A 30 -3.41 -11.11 11.42
C GLY A 30 -4.29 -12.20 12.05
N PHE A 31 -3.81 -12.91 13.08
CA PHE A 31 -4.56 -13.91 13.85
C PHE A 31 -4.71 -13.53 15.32
N ALA A 32 -3.64 -13.00 15.93
CA ALA A 32 -3.62 -12.41 17.25
C ALA A 32 -3.31 -10.91 17.15
N LYS A 33 -3.94 -10.12 18.02
CA LYS A 33 -3.85 -8.66 18.07
C LYS A 33 -3.72 -8.18 19.51
N GLY A 34 -3.48 -6.89 19.67
CA GLY A 34 -3.41 -6.21 20.96
C GLY A 34 -2.37 -6.81 21.90
N ASP A 35 -2.72 -6.84 23.18
CA ASP A 35 -1.86 -7.35 24.25
C ASP A 35 -1.55 -8.85 24.06
N LEU A 36 -2.50 -9.63 23.55
CA LEU A 36 -2.30 -11.06 23.28
C LEU A 36 -1.14 -11.28 22.31
N LEU A 37 -1.04 -10.43 21.27
CA LEU A 37 0.08 -10.48 20.34
C LEU A 37 1.40 -10.14 21.06
N CYS A 38 1.41 -9.10 21.89
CA CYS A 38 2.62 -8.66 22.60
C CYS A 38 3.10 -9.63 23.68
N GLN A 39 2.25 -10.53 24.19
CA GLN A 39 2.59 -11.66 25.07
C GLN A 39 3.29 -12.82 24.34
N HIS A 40 4.15 -12.48 23.38
CA HIS A 40 4.99 -13.39 22.60
C HIS A 40 4.21 -14.49 21.86
N MET A 41 3.03 -14.15 21.33
CA MET A 41 2.21 -15.10 20.59
C MET A 41 2.82 -15.43 19.23
N CYS A 42 3.10 -16.71 19.01
CA CYS A 42 3.70 -17.20 17.78
C CYS A 42 2.82 -18.27 17.13
N ARG A 43 2.80 -18.31 15.81
CA ARG A 43 2.10 -19.31 15.01
C ARG A 43 3.05 -20.40 14.54
N ALA A 44 2.65 -21.65 14.67
CA ALA A 44 3.39 -22.77 14.10
C ALA A 44 3.18 -22.82 12.58
N VAL A 45 4.27 -22.70 11.81
CA VAL A 45 4.25 -22.76 10.34
C VAL A 45 3.74 -24.12 9.88
N GLY A 46 2.86 -24.14 8.87
CA GLY A 46 2.22 -25.36 8.37
C GLY A 46 1.16 -25.96 9.29
N ASN A 47 0.89 -25.32 10.44
CA ASN A 47 -0.10 -25.76 11.42
C ASN A 47 -1.13 -24.65 11.68
N ASN A 48 -2.24 -25.02 12.34
CA ASN A 48 -3.39 -24.14 12.59
C ASN A 48 -3.49 -23.69 14.06
N PHE A 49 -2.39 -23.76 14.82
CA PHE A 49 -2.39 -23.37 16.23
C PHE A 49 -1.32 -22.32 16.52
N MET A 50 -1.53 -21.60 17.62
CA MET A 50 -0.67 -20.52 18.11
C MET A 50 -0.44 -20.73 19.61
N VAL A 51 0.76 -20.41 20.08
CA VAL A 51 1.13 -20.52 21.49
C VAL A 51 2.07 -19.37 21.83
N SER A 52 2.01 -18.92 23.08
CA SER A 52 3.03 -18.01 23.61
C SER A 52 4.37 -18.75 23.73
N ARG A 53 5.45 -18.12 23.25
CA ARG A 53 6.80 -18.71 23.20
C ARG A 53 7.81 -18.00 24.10
N GLY A 54 7.33 -17.21 25.04
CA GLY A 54 8.14 -16.37 25.92
C GLY A 54 7.23 -15.44 26.72
N ASP A 55 7.79 -14.63 27.60
CA ASP A 55 6.99 -13.74 28.43
C ASP A 55 6.32 -12.64 27.57
N ASN A 56 7.10 -11.99 26.72
CA ASN A 56 6.68 -10.86 25.90
C ASN A 56 7.68 -10.57 24.78
N PHE A 57 7.19 -9.99 23.67
CA PHE A 57 8.08 -9.45 22.63
C PHE A 57 8.90 -8.29 23.18
N ILE A 58 10.10 -8.11 22.62
CA ILE A 58 11.01 -7.02 22.99
C ILE A 58 10.30 -5.67 22.82
N ASP A 59 10.47 -4.78 23.80
CA ASP A 59 9.90 -3.44 23.77
C ASP A 59 10.30 -2.69 22.49
N GLY A 60 9.32 -2.05 21.84
CA GLY A 60 9.49 -1.43 20.53
C GLY A 60 9.22 -2.35 19.34
N THR A 61 8.83 -3.61 19.56
CA THR A 61 8.31 -4.47 18.49
C THR A 61 6.92 -3.98 18.02
N ARG A 62 6.72 -3.78 16.71
CA ARG A 62 5.43 -3.38 16.12
C ARG A 62 4.31 -4.39 16.46
N CYS A 63 3.13 -3.91 16.82
CA CYS A 63 1.95 -4.75 17.10
C CYS A 63 0.70 -4.21 16.39
N GLU A 64 -0.25 -5.11 16.09
CA GLU A 64 -1.55 -4.77 15.52
C GLU A 64 -2.54 -4.48 16.66
N GLN A 65 -3.18 -3.31 16.66
CA GLN A 65 -4.24 -2.99 17.64
C GLN A 65 -5.53 -3.73 17.31
N ASP A 66 -6.34 -4.00 18.34
CA ASP A 66 -7.70 -4.52 18.15
C ASP A 66 -8.64 -3.49 17.51
N ASP A 67 -8.42 -2.20 17.80
CA ASP A 67 -9.31 -1.12 17.38
C ASP A 67 -8.74 -0.28 16.23
N SER A 68 -9.56 -0.04 15.21
CA SER A 68 -9.22 0.72 14.00
C SER A 68 -9.25 2.25 14.19
N GLU A 69 -9.58 2.75 15.38
CA GLU A 69 -9.83 4.19 15.60
C GLU A 69 -8.58 5.08 15.50
N HIS A 70 -7.38 4.49 15.52
CA HIS A 70 -6.12 5.23 15.60
C HIS A 70 -5.43 5.36 14.23
N HIS A 71 -6.17 5.81 13.21
CA HIS A 71 -5.63 6.07 11.88
C HIS A 71 -4.48 7.09 11.94
N GLY A 72 -3.28 6.69 11.50
CA GLY A 72 -2.09 7.55 11.48
C GLY A 72 -1.24 7.54 12.77
N ALA A 73 -1.60 6.70 13.75
CA ALA A 73 -0.74 6.35 14.88
C ALA A 73 -0.11 4.97 14.65
N PHE A 74 1.02 4.70 15.30
CA PHE A 74 1.67 3.39 15.25
C PHE A 74 1.62 2.72 16.61
N SER A 75 1.69 1.39 16.64
CA SER A 75 1.59 0.64 17.89
C SER A 75 2.81 -0.26 18.12
N LEU A 76 3.27 -0.27 19.37
CA LEU A 76 4.48 -0.96 19.81
C LEU A 76 4.19 -1.77 21.08
N CYS A 77 4.83 -2.92 21.22
CA CYS A 77 4.85 -3.66 22.46
C CYS A 77 5.68 -2.89 23.50
N VAL A 78 5.11 -2.75 24.71
CA VAL A 78 5.77 -2.20 25.89
C VAL A 78 5.36 -3.06 27.08
N MET A 79 6.33 -3.76 27.67
CA MET A 79 6.12 -4.67 28.79
C MET A 79 5.02 -5.71 28.54
N GLY A 80 4.90 -6.21 27.31
CA GLY A 80 3.89 -7.21 26.93
C GLY A 80 2.49 -6.67 26.62
N SER A 81 2.27 -5.36 26.68
CA SER A 81 1.04 -4.72 26.20
C SER A 81 1.28 -3.97 24.89
N CYS A 82 0.29 -3.95 24.00
CA CYS A 82 0.33 -3.19 22.76
C CYS A 82 -0.12 -1.74 23.02
N ARG A 83 0.83 -0.80 22.94
CA ARG A 83 0.60 0.62 23.25
C ARG A 83 0.59 1.45 21.98
N VAL A 84 -0.25 2.49 21.96
CA VAL A 84 -0.38 3.43 20.85
C VAL A 84 0.58 4.60 21.06
N PHE A 85 1.28 4.97 19.98
CA PHE A 85 2.18 6.11 19.93
C PHE A 85 1.73 7.05 18.83
N GLY A 86 1.72 8.35 19.14
CA GLY A 86 1.47 9.35 18.11
C GLY A 86 2.65 9.48 17.15
N CYS A 87 2.42 10.24 16.07
CA CYS A 87 3.45 10.51 15.06
C CYS A 87 4.69 11.23 15.59
N ASP A 88 4.63 11.81 16.80
CA ASP A 88 5.73 12.46 17.50
C ASP A 88 6.54 11.50 18.38
N GLY A 89 6.24 10.20 18.34
CA GLY A 89 6.93 9.16 19.08
C GLY A 89 6.58 9.11 20.57
N GLN A 90 5.60 9.89 21.01
CA GLN A 90 5.15 9.88 22.39
C GLN A 90 3.95 8.93 22.56
N MET A 91 4.02 8.09 23.59
CA MET A 91 2.93 7.20 23.97
C MET A 91 1.70 8.02 24.36
N ASP A 92 0.53 7.63 23.84
CA ASP A 92 -0.77 8.27 24.11
C ASP A 92 -0.84 9.78 23.77
N SER A 93 0.03 10.31 22.90
CA SER A 93 0.04 11.75 22.55
C SER A 93 -1.13 12.18 21.67
N LYS A 94 -1.83 11.22 21.06
CA LYS A 94 -2.96 11.40 20.12
C LYS A 94 -2.63 12.24 18.87
N LYS A 95 -1.35 12.57 18.64
CA LYS A 95 -0.94 13.25 17.40
C LYS A 95 -0.90 12.25 16.26
N ILE A 96 -1.51 12.62 15.14
CA ILE A 96 -1.55 11.82 13.91
C ILE A 96 -0.86 12.55 12.77
N MET A 97 -0.41 11.78 11.79
CA MET A 97 0.06 12.34 10.52
C MET A 97 -1.10 12.97 9.76
N ASP A 98 -0.87 14.13 9.14
CA ASP A 98 -1.80 14.68 8.16
C ASP A 98 -1.68 13.94 6.80
N SER A 99 -2.48 14.35 5.80
CA SER A 99 -2.47 13.74 4.45
C SER A 99 -1.15 13.96 3.71
N CYS A 100 -0.35 14.95 4.14
CA CYS A 100 0.97 15.24 3.61
C CYS A 100 2.08 14.47 4.35
N LYS A 101 1.71 13.61 5.30
CA LYS A 101 2.60 12.91 6.24
C LYS A 101 3.44 13.85 7.12
N VAL A 102 2.89 15.02 7.47
CA VAL A 102 3.43 15.93 8.48
C VAL A 102 2.74 15.66 9.82
N CYS A 103 3.53 15.41 10.87
CA CYS A 103 3.00 15.11 12.19
C CYS A 103 2.29 16.32 12.81
N GLY A 104 1.00 16.19 13.11
CA GLY A 104 0.17 17.30 13.60
C GLY A 104 0.01 18.44 12.57
N GLY A 105 0.19 18.14 11.29
CA GLY A 105 0.03 19.10 10.20
C GLY A 105 -1.43 19.46 9.91
N ASP A 106 -1.61 20.46 9.06
CA ASP A 106 -2.90 21.04 8.67
C ASP A 106 -3.25 20.78 7.19
N ASN A 107 -2.55 19.85 6.53
CA ASN A 107 -2.62 19.57 5.09
C ASN A 107 -2.16 20.72 4.17
N SER A 108 -1.45 21.74 4.68
CA SER A 108 -1.05 22.89 3.87
C SER A 108 0.20 22.66 3.00
N THR A 109 1.02 21.66 3.30
CA THR A 109 2.34 21.42 2.66
C THR A 109 2.29 20.60 1.38
N CYS A 110 1.14 20.04 1.02
CA CYS A 110 0.93 19.22 -0.16
C CYS A 110 -0.32 19.65 -0.95
N THR A 111 -0.43 19.19 -2.20
CA THR A 111 -1.59 19.43 -3.07
C THR A 111 -2.24 18.11 -3.42
N LYS A 112 -3.58 18.05 -3.35
CA LYS A 112 -4.35 16.88 -3.77
C LYS A 112 -4.44 16.82 -5.30
N VAL A 113 -4.10 15.67 -5.86
CA VAL A 113 -4.34 15.31 -7.26
C VAL A 113 -5.43 14.24 -7.28
N SER A 114 -6.38 14.36 -8.20
CA SER A 114 -7.45 13.37 -8.36
C SER A 114 -7.81 13.18 -9.82
N GLY A 115 -8.32 12.01 -10.15
CA GLY A 115 -8.76 11.68 -11.50
C GLY A 115 -9.63 10.44 -11.54
N SER A 116 -10.04 10.09 -12.75
CA SER A 116 -10.83 8.91 -13.03
C SER A 116 -10.30 8.20 -14.28
N TYR A 117 -10.55 6.90 -14.39
CA TYR A 117 -10.15 6.09 -15.52
C TYR A 117 -11.23 5.05 -15.85
N THR A 118 -11.70 5.08 -17.10
CA THR A 118 -12.77 4.19 -17.60
C THR A 118 -12.33 3.39 -18.84
N GLU A 119 -11.05 3.48 -19.17
CA GLU A 119 -10.47 2.97 -20.40
C GLU A 119 -9.72 1.66 -20.17
N GLY A 120 -9.15 1.08 -21.22
CA GLY A 120 -8.35 -0.15 -21.10
C GLY A 120 -8.40 -1.01 -22.36
N LYS A 121 -7.58 -2.06 -22.37
CA LYS A 121 -7.46 -3.00 -23.49
C LYS A 121 -7.90 -4.38 -23.03
N ALA A 122 -8.64 -5.08 -23.90
CA ALA A 122 -9.12 -6.42 -23.59
C ALA A 122 -7.94 -7.38 -23.43
N GLN A 123 -8.00 -8.20 -22.39
CA GLN A 123 -7.01 -9.21 -22.05
C GLN A 123 -5.58 -8.67 -21.79
N GLU A 124 -5.46 -7.39 -21.45
CA GLU A 124 -4.18 -6.74 -21.16
C GLU A 124 -4.26 -5.94 -19.85
N TYR A 125 -3.14 -5.87 -19.14
CA TYR A 125 -2.95 -4.88 -18.08
C TYR A 125 -2.51 -3.54 -18.68
N VAL A 126 -3.26 -2.49 -18.38
CA VAL A 126 -2.95 -1.13 -18.84
C VAL A 126 -2.64 -0.25 -17.64
N THR A 127 -1.44 0.34 -17.61
CA THR A 127 -1.08 1.36 -16.61
C THR A 127 -1.90 2.61 -16.85
N PHE A 128 -2.65 3.03 -15.84
CA PHE A 128 -3.40 4.28 -15.86
C PHE A 128 -2.86 5.31 -14.86
N LEU A 129 -2.07 4.87 -13.88
CA LEU A 129 -1.48 5.73 -12.87
C LEU A 129 -0.09 5.23 -12.50
N SER A 130 0.93 6.04 -12.76
CA SER A 130 2.27 5.85 -12.21
C SER A 130 2.47 6.88 -11.11
N LEU A 131 2.76 6.43 -9.89
CA LEU A 131 2.86 7.30 -8.73
C LEU A 131 4.24 7.99 -8.71
N PRO A 132 4.29 9.33 -8.64
CA PRO A 132 5.54 10.05 -8.43
C PRO A 132 6.18 9.67 -7.09
N TYR A 133 7.49 9.89 -6.97
CA TYR A 133 8.18 9.83 -5.68
C TYR A 133 7.60 10.85 -4.69
N ASN A 134 7.66 10.53 -3.41
CA ASN A 134 7.13 11.33 -2.30
C ASN A 134 5.62 11.57 -2.36
N THR A 135 4.88 10.71 -3.06
CA THR A 135 3.42 10.74 -3.03
C THR A 135 2.91 10.16 -1.71
N THR A 136 1.86 10.75 -1.16
CA THR A 136 1.28 10.40 0.14
C THR A 136 -0.22 10.18 0.03
N SER A 137 -0.75 9.32 0.92
CA SER A 137 -2.19 9.05 1.07
C SER A 137 -2.88 8.73 -0.26
N VAL A 138 -2.32 7.79 -1.01
CA VAL A 138 -2.89 7.33 -2.28
C VAL A 138 -4.12 6.50 -1.99
N HIS A 139 -5.19 6.79 -2.73
CA HIS A 139 -6.44 6.08 -2.66
C HIS A 139 -6.95 5.83 -4.07
N VAL A 140 -7.20 4.58 -4.43
CA VAL A 140 -7.74 4.17 -5.73
C VAL A 140 -8.93 3.26 -5.47
N THR A 141 -10.02 3.48 -6.17
CA THR A 141 -11.22 2.65 -6.10
C THR A 141 -11.63 2.19 -7.48
N ASN A 142 -12.09 0.95 -7.62
CA ASN A 142 -12.76 0.45 -8.81
C ASN A 142 -14.19 0.01 -8.45
N LEU A 143 -15.18 0.71 -8.97
CA LEU A 143 -16.62 0.44 -8.77
C LEU A 143 -17.16 -0.59 -9.78
N GLY A 144 -16.38 -0.93 -10.82
CA GLY A 144 -16.74 -1.92 -11.85
C GLY A 144 -15.91 -3.22 -11.84
N PRO A 145 -15.67 -3.89 -10.70
CA PRO A 145 -14.72 -5.00 -10.63
C PRO A 145 -15.26 -6.36 -11.12
N PHE A 146 -16.45 -6.39 -11.73
CA PHE A 146 -17.06 -7.64 -12.23
C PHE A 146 -16.29 -8.24 -13.42
N PHE A 147 -15.83 -7.38 -14.33
CA PHE A 147 -15.14 -7.78 -15.57
C PHE A 147 -13.76 -7.11 -15.70
N THR A 148 -13.36 -6.38 -14.68
CA THR A 148 -12.09 -5.69 -14.58
C THR A 148 -11.51 -5.91 -13.20
N HIS A 149 -10.20 -5.81 -13.07
CA HIS A 149 -9.57 -5.84 -11.75
C HIS A 149 -8.30 -5.02 -11.73
N LEU A 150 -7.94 -4.51 -10.55
CA LEU A 150 -6.73 -3.72 -10.35
C LEU A 150 -5.51 -4.61 -10.18
N ALA A 151 -4.35 -4.07 -10.57
CA ALA A 151 -3.04 -4.64 -10.30
C ALA A 151 -2.07 -3.54 -9.89
N VAL A 152 -1.07 -3.93 -9.11
CA VAL A 152 0.00 -3.02 -8.69
C VAL A 152 1.34 -3.66 -8.96
N LYS A 153 2.22 -2.90 -9.60
CA LYS A 153 3.64 -3.19 -9.70
C LYS A 153 4.44 -2.29 -8.79
N VAL A 154 5.40 -2.87 -8.11
CA VAL A 154 6.40 -2.17 -7.30
C VAL A 154 7.76 -2.56 -7.83
N LYS A 155 8.57 -1.60 -8.28
CA LYS A 155 9.86 -1.84 -8.96
C LYS A 155 9.76 -2.83 -10.13
N GLY A 156 8.67 -2.74 -10.90
CA GLY A 156 8.41 -3.58 -12.06
C GLY A 156 7.82 -4.97 -11.77
N GLU A 157 7.79 -5.41 -10.50
CA GLU A 157 7.27 -6.71 -10.09
C GLU A 157 5.82 -6.58 -9.59
N TYR A 158 4.95 -7.51 -9.97
CA TYR A 158 3.56 -7.50 -9.50
C TYR A 158 3.47 -7.94 -8.04
N VAL A 159 2.97 -7.04 -7.20
CA VAL A 159 2.64 -7.32 -5.79
C VAL A 159 1.15 -7.59 -5.60
N VAL A 160 0.31 -7.09 -6.52
CA VAL A 160 -1.14 -7.36 -6.58
C VAL A 160 -1.49 -7.83 -7.98
N ALA A 161 -2.21 -8.96 -8.08
CA ALA A 161 -2.64 -9.60 -9.32
C ALA A 161 -1.48 -9.94 -10.28
N GLY A 162 -1.55 -9.56 -11.56
CA GLY A 162 -0.48 -9.76 -12.55
C GLY A 162 -0.55 -11.04 -13.40
N LYS A 163 -1.44 -11.98 -13.07
CA LYS A 163 -1.58 -13.28 -13.78
C LYS A 163 -2.87 -13.42 -14.59
N GLY A 164 -3.47 -12.30 -14.98
CA GLY A 164 -4.78 -12.26 -15.66
C GLY A 164 -5.99 -12.59 -14.76
N GLU A 165 -5.78 -12.79 -13.47
CA GLU A 165 -6.81 -13.06 -12.46
C GLU A 165 -6.77 -12.02 -11.34
N MET A 166 -7.93 -11.74 -10.75
CA MET A 166 -8.08 -10.84 -9.60
C MET A 166 -7.39 -11.42 -8.37
N SER A 167 -6.76 -10.57 -7.56
CA SER A 167 -6.13 -10.99 -6.31
C SER A 167 -7.15 -11.03 -5.16
N LEU A 168 -6.82 -11.75 -4.08
CA LEU A 168 -7.52 -11.58 -2.80
C LEU A 168 -6.96 -10.35 -2.07
N ASN A 169 -7.41 -10.10 -0.84
CA ASN A 169 -6.84 -9.02 -0.02
C ASN A 169 -5.34 -9.22 0.16
N VAL A 170 -4.56 -8.18 -0.14
CA VAL A 170 -3.10 -8.18 -0.04
C VAL A 170 -2.67 -6.98 0.79
N THR A 171 -1.68 -7.18 1.65
CA THR A 171 -0.95 -6.09 2.29
C THR A 171 0.54 -6.30 2.04
N TYR A 172 1.19 -5.28 1.48
CA TYR A 172 2.59 -5.33 1.08
C TYR A 172 3.37 -4.17 1.75
N PRO A 173 4.59 -4.42 2.26
CA PRO A 173 5.25 -5.72 2.38
C PRO A 173 4.66 -6.59 3.49
N SER A 174 4.12 -5.94 4.54
CA SER A 174 3.52 -6.59 5.70
C SER A 174 2.58 -5.60 6.42
N VAL A 175 1.62 -6.11 7.18
CA VAL A 175 0.64 -5.30 7.94
C VAL A 175 1.24 -4.53 9.12
N LEU A 176 2.48 -4.85 9.50
CA LEU A 176 3.21 -4.18 10.58
C LEU A 176 4.08 -3.00 10.10
N GLU A 177 4.23 -2.82 8.80
CA GLU A 177 5.04 -1.75 8.22
C GLU A 177 4.31 -0.42 8.28
N ASP A 178 5.07 0.67 8.51
CA ASP A 178 4.50 2.01 8.65
C ASP A 178 3.94 2.54 7.32
N SER A 179 4.66 2.28 6.23
CA SER A 179 4.24 2.60 4.87
C SER A 179 3.89 1.32 4.14
N GLN A 180 2.61 0.97 4.19
CA GLN A 180 2.07 -0.22 3.55
C GLN A 180 1.22 0.13 2.32
N LEU A 181 1.18 -0.82 1.40
CA LEU A 181 0.18 -0.90 0.34
C LEU A 181 -0.86 -1.92 0.76
N LYS A 182 -2.12 -1.50 0.84
CA LYS A 182 -3.28 -2.35 1.12
C LYS A 182 -4.16 -2.42 -0.12
N TYR A 183 -4.40 -3.63 -0.59
CA TYR A 183 -5.40 -3.93 -1.62
C TYR A 183 -6.52 -4.74 -0.98
N GLN A 184 -7.75 -4.25 -1.11
CA GLN A 184 -8.93 -4.85 -0.50
C GLN A 184 -10.02 -5.03 -1.55
N VAL A 185 -10.65 -6.20 -1.53
CA VAL A 185 -11.81 -6.53 -2.36
C VAL A 185 -13.02 -6.68 -1.44
N PHE A 186 -14.02 -5.85 -1.68
CA PHE A 186 -15.31 -5.96 -1.01
C PHE A 186 -16.24 -6.81 -1.86
N LEU A 187 -17.01 -7.65 -1.18
CA LEU A 187 -17.91 -8.60 -1.82
C LEU A 187 -19.38 -8.23 -1.57
N THR A 188 -20.24 -8.58 -2.52
CA THR A 188 -21.69 -8.61 -2.33
C THR A 188 -22.09 -9.81 -1.46
N LYS A 189 -23.38 -9.90 -1.13
CA LYS A 189 -23.96 -11.06 -0.41
C LYS A 189 -23.77 -12.39 -1.15
N ASP A 190 -23.63 -12.34 -2.47
CA ASP A 190 -23.44 -13.51 -3.33
C ASP A 190 -21.95 -13.85 -3.56
N ASN A 191 -21.05 -13.25 -2.77
CA ASN A 191 -19.59 -13.38 -2.89
C ASN A 191 -19.04 -12.92 -4.25
N LEU A 192 -19.68 -11.92 -4.86
CA LEU A 192 -19.21 -11.29 -6.10
C LEU A 192 -18.49 -9.97 -5.79
N PRO A 193 -17.46 -9.58 -6.54
CA PRO A 193 -16.74 -8.34 -6.27
C PRO A 193 -17.65 -7.12 -6.48
N SER A 194 -17.74 -6.25 -5.47
CA SER A 194 -18.53 -5.03 -5.51
C SER A 194 -17.69 -3.77 -5.60
N LEU A 195 -16.51 -3.79 -4.98
CA LEU A 195 -15.57 -2.66 -4.94
C LEU A 195 -14.16 -3.21 -4.73
N GLU A 196 -13.19 -2.68 -5.48
CA GLU A 196 -11.77 -2.81 -5.15
C GLU A 196 -11.24 -1.49 -4.62
N GLU A 197 -10.36 -1.56 -3.64
CA GLU A 197 -9.72 -0.41 -3.02
C GLU A 197 -8.22 -0.65 -2.89
N ILE A 198 -7.41 0.33 -3.31
CA ILE A 198 -5.98 0.39 -3.04
C ILE A 198 -5.72 1.60 -2.15
N HIS A 199 -5.07 1.37 -1.02
CA HIS A 199 -4.54 2.40 -0.17
C HIS A 199 -3.01 2.29 -0.12
N VAL A 200 -2.30 3.38 -0.36
CA VAL A 200 -0.85 3.47 -0.13
C VAL A 200 -0.60 4.61 0.83
N ASP A 201 -0.05 4.30 1.99
CA ASP A 201 0.26 5.29 3.01
C ASP A 201 1.28 6.31 2.49
N GLY A 202 2.42 5.84 1.99
CA GLY A 202 3.54 6.68 1.60
C GLY A 202 4.27 7.32 2.80
N PRO A 203 5.28 8.16 2.57
CA PRO A 203 5.74 8.66 1.27
C PRO A 203 6.34 7.57 0.38
N THR A 204 5.96 7.55 -0.89
CA THR A 204 6.47 6.57 -1.86
C THR A 204 7.95 6.81 -2.17
N GLN A 205 8.80 5.81 -1.90
CA GLN A 205 10.23 5.82 -2.24
C GLN A 205 10.58 4.89 -3.40
N GLU A 206 9.58 4.17 -3.90
CA GLU A 206 9.74 3.16 -4.93
C GLU A 206 8.85 3.53 -6.11
N GLU A 207 9.23 3.08 -7.30
CA GLU A 207 8.38 3.21 -8.48
C GLU A 207 7.18 2.28 -8.34
N ILE A 208 5.98 2.87 -8.27
CA ILE A 208 4.71 2.15 -8.15
C ILE A 208 3.84 2.47 -9.36
N GLU A 209 3.45 1.43 -10.09
CA GLU A 209 2.50 1.52 -11.20
C GLU A 209 1.21 0.81 -10.83
N ILE A 210 0.09 1.50 -11.03
CA ILE A 210 -1.25 0.95 -10.84
C ILE A 210 -1.87 0.72 -12.22
N GLN A 211 -2.30 -0.50 -12.44
CA GLN A 211 -2.81 -0.99 -13.69
C GLN A 211 -4.23 -1.53 -13.52
N VAL A 212 -4.96 -1.58 -14.62
CA VAL A 212 -6.24 -2.28 -14.69
C VAL A 212 -6.19 -3.35 -15.77
N TYR A 213 -6.69 -4.53 -15.45
CA TYR A 213 -6.99 -5.56 -16.43
C TYR A 213 -8.45 -5.50 -16.83
N ARG A 214 -8.71 -5.68 -18.13
CA ARG A 214 -10.07 -5.71 -18.65
C ARG A 214 -10.32 -7.02 -19.38
N ARG A 215 -11.32 -7.79 -18.96
CA ARG A 215 -11.59 -9.13 -19.54
C ARG A 215 -12.16 -9.08 -20.96
N TYR A 216 -13.08 -8.16 -21.20
CA TYR A 216 -13.81 -8.06 -22.48
C TYR A 216 -13.49 -6.75 -23.19
N ALA A 217 -13.62 -6.75 -24.52
CA ALA A 217 -13.40 -5.57 -25.33
C ALA A 217 -14.62 -4.62 -25.33
N LYS A 218 -14.41 -3.37 -25.78
CA LYS A 218 -15.40 -2.28 -25.74
C LYS A 218 -16.73 -2.62 -26.40
N GLU A 219 -16.72 -3.45 -27.43
CA GLU A 219 -17.90 -3.90 -28.15
C GLU A 219 -18.89 -4.71 -27.29
N HIS A 220 -18.45 -5.24 -26.14
CA HIS A 220 -19.31 -5.98 -25.19
C HIS A 220 -20.10 -5.05 -24.23
N GLY A 221 -20.09 -3.74 -24.49
CA GLY A 221 -20.91 -2.75 -23.80
C GLY A 221 -20.24 -2.10 -22.58
N GLY A 222 -20.80 -0.97 -22.16
CA GLY A 222 -20.24 -0.11 -21.10
C GLY A 222 -20.13 -0.77 -19.73
N ALA A 223 -20.95 -1.79 -19.44
CA ALA A 223 -20.88 -2.55 -18.19
C ALA A 223 -19.56 -3.35 -18.02
N THR A 224 -18.80 -3.54 -19.11
CA THR A 224 -17.48 -4.18 -19.10
C THR A 224 -16.32 -3.20 -18.97
N ASN A 225 -16.60 -1.90 -18.96
CA ASN A 225 -15.59 -0.87 -18.73
C ASN A 225 -15.25 -0.82 -17.24
N PRO A 226 -14.00 -0.49 -16.89
CA PRO A 226 -13.66 -0.15 -15.52
C PRO A 226 -14.33 1.17 -15.11
N ASP A 227 -14.53 1.34 -13.82
CA ASP A 227 -15.01 2.59 -13.22
C ASP A 227 -14.09 2.95 -12.07
N ILE A 228 -12.93 3.53 -12.42
CA ILE A 228 -11.85 3.80 -11.49
C ILE A 228 -11.84 5.27 -11.11
N THR A 229 -11.72 5.56 -9.82
CA THR A 229 -11.38 6.88 -9.32
C THR A 229 -10.15 6.82 -8.43
N PHE A 230 -9.31 7.84 -8.49
CA PHE A 230 -8.10 7.90 -7.68
C PHE A 230 -7.86 9.29 -7.13
N SER A 231 -7.19 9.35 -5.99
CA SER A 231 -6.61 10.58 -5.46
C SER A 231 -5.35 10.32 -4.66
N TYR A 232 -4.46 11.30 -4.62
CA TYR A 232 -3.21 11.25 -3.87
C TYR A 232 -2.70 12.66 -3.60
N PHE A 233 -1.70 12.78 -2.75
CA PHE A 233 -1.11 14.07 -2.39
C PHE A 233 0.36 14.14 -2.78
N VAL A 234 0.76 15.28 -3.36
CA VAL A 234 2.15 15.58 -3.73
C VAL A 234 2.66 16.79 -2.95
N PRO A 235 3.90 16.77 -2.43
CA PRO A 235 4.49 17.92 -1.75
C PRO A 235 4.49 19.17 -2.63
N LYS A 236 4.30 20.34 -2.03
CA LYS A 236 4.32 21.64 -2.73
C LYS A 236 5.72 22.16 -3.07
N GLU A 237 6.79 21.39 -2.77
CA GLU A 237 8.16 21.84 -3.03
C GLU A 237 8.34 22.23 -4.50
N ASN A 238 8.45 23.54 -4.73
CA ASN A 238 8.66 24.21 -6.00
C ASN A 238 8.10 23.44 -7.20
N LEU A 239 6.80 23.61 -7.47
CA LEU A 239 6.26 23.41 -8.81
C LEU A 239 7.02 24.34 -9.77
N THR A 240 8.22 23.94 -10.19
CA THR A 240 8.93 24.55 -11.30
C THR A 240 8.12 24.21 -12.52
N TYR A 241 7.28 25.15 -12.93
CA TYR A 241 6.57 25.06 -14.20
C TYR A 241 7.61 25.05 -15.31
N THR A 242 7.92 23.87 -15.84
CA THR A 242 8.74 23.75 -17.03
C THR A 242 7.84 23.95 -18.23
N TRP A 243 7.98 25.10 -18.90
CA TRP A 243 7.31 25.33 -20.17
C TRP A 243 7.85 24.33 -21.19
N VAL A 244 7.00 23.41 -21.64
CA VAL A 244 7.32 22.55 -22.78
C VAL A 244 6.89 23.31 -24.04
N PRO A 245 7.82 23.73 -24.91
CA PRO A 245 7.47 24.39 -26.16
C PRO A 245 6.75 23.38 -27.05
N GLN A 246 5.46 23.60 -27.30
CA GLN A 246 4.70 22.82 -28.26
C GLN A 246 4.92 23.42 -29.65
N GLN A 247 5.53 22.66 -30.56
CA GLN A 247 5.64 23.08 -31.95
C GLN A 247 4.25 23.06 -32.61
N GLY A 248 3.79 24.23 -33.04
CA GLY A 248 2.53 24.40 -33.74
C GLY A 248 2.54 25.69 -34.56
N PRO A 249 1.60 25.86 -35.52
CA PRO A 249 1.47 27.10 -36.24
C PRO A 249 1.17 28.23 -35.25
N CYS A 250 2.02 29.25 -35.23
CA CYS A 250 1.85 30.40 -34.35
C CYS A 250 0.60 31.18 -34.78
N SER A 251 -0.33 31.41 -33.84
CA SER A 251 -1.53 32.22 -34.09
C SER A 251 -1.22 33.71 -34.20
N VAL A 252 -0.07 34.13 -33.70
CA VAL A 252 0.44 35.51 -33.72
C VAL A 252 1.96 35.49 -33.81
N THR A 253 2.56 36.49 -34.46
CA THR A 253 4.01 36.74 -34.41
C THR A 253 4.36 37.34 -33.05
N CYS A 254 5.14 36.62 -32.24
CA CYS A 254 5.83 37.21 -31.08
C CYS A 254 6.98 38.10 -31.55
N GLY A 255 7.31 39.14 -30.76
CA GLY A 255 8.38 40.10 -31.07
C GLY A 255 9.77 39.47 -31.17
N GLU A 256 10.72 40.23 -31.72
CA GLU A 256 12.08 39.77 -32.01
C GLU A 256 12.78 39.21 -30.76
N GLY A 257 13.20 37.95 -30.83
CA GLY A 257 14.05 37.28 -29.86
C GLY A 257 14.92 36.25 -30.57
N GLU A 258 16.22 36.23 -30.26
CA GLU A 258 17.15 35.24 -30.82
C GLU A 258 16.96 33.88 -30.12
N ALA A 259 16.56 32.88 -30.90
CA ALA A 259 16.61 31.49 -30.47
C ALA A 259 18.02 30.93 -30.69
N ALA A 260 18.76 30.69 -29.60
CA ALA A 260 20.01 29.95 -29.65
C ALA A 260 19.71 28.47 -29.96
N MET A 261 19.79 28.09 -31.24
CA MET A 261 19.67 26.70 -31.66
C MET A 261 20.95 25.94 -31.27
N LEU A 262 20.86 25.11 -30.22
CA LEU A 262 21.88 24.11 -29.92
C LEU A 262 21.87 23.06 -31.03
N LYS A 263 22.81 23.21 -31.98
CA LYS A 263 23.10 22.19 -32.99
C LYS A 263 23.70 20.96 -32.30
N LEU A 264 22.90 19.93 -32.10
CA LEU A 264 23.39 18.57 -31.92
C LEU A 264 23.94 18.10 -33.28
N PHE A 265 25.26 18.15 -33.45
CA PHE A 265 25.93 17.48 -34.54
C PHE A 265 25.82 15.97 -34.32
N SER A 266 25.11 15.26 -35.20
CA SER A 266 25.32 13.82 -35.40
C SER A 266 26.55 13.66 -36.30
N GLU A 267 27.67 13.22 -35.76
CA GLU A 267 28.74 12.63 -36.57
C GLU A 267 28.40 11.16 -36.86
N ILE A 268 28.78 10.77 -38.08
CA ILE A 268 28.51 9.52 -38.81
C ILE A 268 29.23 8.33 -38.18
#